data_AF-A0A1I6BPD3-F1
#
_entry.id   AF-A0A1I6BPD3-F1
#
_cell.length_a   1.000
_cell.length_b   1.000
_cell.length_c   1.000
_cell.angle_alpha   90.00
_cell.angle_beta   90.00
_cell.angle_gamma   90.00
#
_symmetry.space_group_name_H-M   'P 1'
#
loop_
_entity.id
_entity.type
_entity.pdbx_description
1 polymer ?
#
loop_
_entity_poly.entity_id
_entity_poly.type
_entity_poly.pdbx_seq_one_letter_code
_entity_poly.pdbx_strand_id
1 'polypeptide(L)' 'MRNQLIVSGQLTGGLFGRVYFAEGELDNSGTTVTAYSDGDVSLSFGPMRITLTAEAAAELSKHINRAAEAAGGGQ' A
#
# COMPACT_ATOMS: atom_id res chain seq x y z
N MET A 1 13.76 -0.84 11.28
CA MET A 1 12.84 0.23 11.75
C MET A 1 11.45 -0.34 11.64
N ARG A 2 10.68 -0.36 12.73
CA ARG A 2 9.34 -0.94 12.75
C ARG A 2 8.37 0.02 12.05
N ASN A 3 7.41 -0.51 11.28
CA ASN A 3 6.35 0.25 10.62
C ASN A 3 6.86 1.26 9.58
N GLN A 4 7.69 0.78 8.64
CA GLN A 4 8.20 1.61 7.57
C GLN A 4 8.02 0.91 6.22
N LEU A 5 7.53 1.67 5.24
CA LEU A 5 7.60 1.31 3.83
C LEU A 5 8.62 2.24 3.16
N ILE A 6 9.54 1.66 2.40
CA ILE A 6 10.55 2.37 1.63
C ILE A 6 10.15 2.26 0.16
N VAL A 7 10.09 3.40 -0.52
CA VAL A 7 9.82 3.43 -1.96
C VAL A 7 11.07 2.96 -2.69
N SER A 8 11.04 1.73 -3.22
CA SER A 8 12.20 1.15 -3.93
C SER A 8 12.29 1.59 -5.39
N GLY A 9 11.26 2.27 -5.93
CA GLY A 9 11.37 2.98 -7.20
C GLY A 9 10.03 3.33 -7.85
N GLN A 10 10.04 4.43 -8.61
CA GLN A 10 9.00 4.79 -9.58
C GLN A 10 9.49 4.29 -10.95
N LEU A 11 9.09 3.08 -11.34
CA LEU A 11 9.60 2.45 -12.56
C LEU A 11 8.89 3.05 -13.78
N THR A 12 9.38 4.17 -14.29
CA THR A 12 9.00 4.65 -15.63
C THR A 12 9.60 3.69 -16.68
N GLY A 13 8.81 2.70 -17.11
CA GLY A 13 9.11 1.87 -18.28
C GLY A 13 9.69 0.47 -18.04
N GLY A 14 9.65 -0.06 -16.82
CA GLY A 14 10.18 -1.40 -16.51
C GLY A 14 9.22 -2.55 -16.88
N LEU A 15 9.79 -3.71 -17.26
CA LEU A 15 9.09 -4.99 -17.42
C LEU A 15 8.00 -5.18 -16.35
N PHE A 16 6.82 -5.65 -16.75
CA PHE A 16 5.64 -5.93 -15.90
C PHE A 16 4.75 -4.73 -15.51
N GLY A 17 4.98 -3.54 -16.06
CA GLY A 17 4.00 -2.45 -15.99
C GLY A 17 3.78 -1.89 -14.58
N ARG A 18 4.73 -2.04 -13.65
CA ARG A 18 4.67 -1.41 -12.31
C ARG A 18 5.11 0.04 -12.40
N VAL A 19 4.33 0.96 -11.81
CA VAL A 19 4.64 2.41 -11.80
C VAL A 19 5.01 2.93 -10.42
N TYR A 20 4.65 2.20 -9.36
CA TYR A 20 5.05 2.47 -7.98
C TYR A 20 5.28 1.17 -7.24
N PHE A 21 6.34 1.12 -6.44
CA PHE A 21 6.61 -0.01 -5.55
C PHE A 21 7.23 0.48 -4.24
N ALA A 22 6.64 0.04 -3.13
CA ALA A 22 7.17 0.25 -1.80
C ALA A 22 7.12 -1.06 -1.01
N GLU A 23 8.15 -1.30 -0.20
CA GLU A 23 8.26 -2.50 0.63
C GLU A 23 8.83 -2.17 2.00
N GLY A 24 8.59 -3.06 2.95
CA GLY A 24 9.17 -2.96 4.28
C GLY A 24 8.45 -3.85 5.28
N GLU A 25 8.39 -3.40 6.52
CA GLU A 25 7.85 -4.18 7.63
C GLU A 25 6.85 -3.35 8.41
N LEU A 26 5.63 -3.86 8.52
CA LEU A 26 4.55 -3.32 9.33
C LEU A 26 4.17 -4.38 10.37
N ASP A 27 4.28 -4.06 11.65
CA ASP A 27 4.02 -4.94 12.80
C ASP A 27 4.61 -6.34 12.68
N ASN A 28 5.93 -6.39 12.42
CA ASN A 28 6.71 -7.61 12.25
C ASN A 28 6.27 -8.48 11.06
N SER A 29 5.49 -7.92 10.13
CA SER A 29 5.06 -8.58 8.90
C SER A 29 5.63 -7.87 7.68
N GLY A 30 6.28 -8.65 6.82
CA GLY A 30 6.72 -8.17 5.52
C GLY A 30 5.53 -7.65 4.72
N THR A 31 5.64 -6.41 4.24
CA THR A 31 4.57 -5.69 3.55
C THR A 31 5.08 -5.13 2.24
N THR A 32 4.28 -5.24 1.19
CA THR A 32 4.55 -4.62 -0.10
C THR A 32 3.31 -3.90 -0.63
N VAL A 33 3.53 -2.76 -1.28
CA VAL A 33 2.54 -1.98 -2.00
C VAL A 33 3.04 -1.81 -3.42
N THR A 34 2.25 -2.21 -4.40
CA THR A 34 2.57 -2.07 -5.83
C THR A 34 1.42 -1.37 -6.52
N ALA A 35 1.70 -0.34 -7.32
CA ALA A 35 0.73 0.20 -8.28
C ALA A 35 1.20 -0.15 -9.70
N TYR A 36 0.24 -0.50 -10.54
CA TYR A 36 0.44 -0.94 -11.91
C TYR A 36 -0.13 0.09 -12.89
N SER A 37 0.41 0.09 -14.12
CA SER A 37 0.07 1.01 -15.20
C SER A 37 -1.31 0.78 -15.81
N ASP A 38 -1.90 -0.38 -15.58
CA ASP A 38 -3.28 -0.73 -15.92
C ASP A 38 -4.31 -0.17 -14.92
N GLY A 39 -3.85 0.47 -13.84
CA GLY A 39 -4.68 1.11 -12.83
C GLY A 39 -4.95 0.24 -11.60
N ASP A 40 -4.32 -0.92 -11.47
CA ASP A 40 -4.45 -1.75 -10.27
C ASP A 40 -3.43 -1.39 -9.18
N VAL A 41 -3.84 -1.61 -7.93
CA VAL A 41 -3.01 -1.47 -6.73
C VAL A 41 -3.10 -2.76 -5.93
N SER A 42 -1.94 -3.38 -5.68
CA SER A 42 -1.83 -4.57 -4.82
C SER A 42 -1.13 -4.24 -3.52
N LEU A 43 -1.74 -4.66 -2.41
CA LEU A 43 -1.17 -4.69 -1.08
C LEU A 43 -0.92 -6.15 -0.68
N SER A 44 0.29 -6.47 -0.21
CA SER A 44 0.55 -7.74 0.46
C SER A 44 1.01 -7.46 1.89
N PHE A 45 0.48 -8.21 2.87
CA PHE A 45 0.85 -8.14 4.29
C PHE A 45 0.87 -9.57 4.84
N GLY A 46 2.06 -10.09 5.14
CA GLY A 46 2.21 -11.50 5.51
C GLY A 46 1.61 -12.43 4.43
N PRO A 47 0.72 -13.38 4.78
CA PRO A 47 0.09 -14.29 3.80
C PRO A 47 -1.07 -13.64 3.03
N MET A 48 -1.53 -12.45 3.44
CA MET A 48 -2.66 -11.80 2.81
C MET A 48 -2.21 -10.97 1.60
N ARG A 49 -3.00 -11.06 0.52
CA ARG A 49 -2.87 -10.19 -0.66
C ARG A 49 -4.24 -9.65 -1.03
N ILE A 50 -4.30 -8.34 -1.26
CA ILE A 50 -5.49 -7.63 -1.72
C ILE A 50 -5.10 -6.87 -2.99
N THR A 51 -5.90 -7.00 -4.03
CA THR A 51 -5.77 -6.21 -5.26
C THR A 51 -7.04 -5.40 -5.46
N LEU A 52 -6.87 -4.12 -5.74
CA LEU A 52 -7.94 -3.14 -5.91
C LEU A 52 -7.68 -2.33 -7.18
N THR A 53 -8.73 -1.79 -7.78
CA THR A 53 -8.56 -0.68 -8.74
C THR A 53 -8.05 0.56 -8.02
N ALA A 54 -7.42 1.50 -8.73
CA ALA A 54 -6.92 2.74 -8.16
C ALA A 54 -8.02 3.55 -7.46
N GLU A 55 -9.23 3.57 -8.00
CA GLU A 55 -10.40 4.24 -7.41
C GLU A 55 -10.78 3.61 -6.07
N ALA A 56 -10.89 2.28 -6.02
CA ALA A 56 -11.20 1.56 -4.79
C ALA A 56 -10.09 1.70 -3.73
N ALA A 57 -8.82 1.72 -4.15
CA ALA A 57 -7.68 1.96 -3.26
C ALA A 57 -7.71 3.37 -2.65
N ALA A 58 -8.07 4.39 -3.45
CA ALA A 58 -8.21 5.76 -2.97
C ALA A 58 -9.35 5.88 -1.94
N GLU A 59 -10.51 5.28 -2.20
CA GLU A 59 -11.62 5.26 -1.24
C GLU A 59 -11.27 4.48 0.04
N LEU A 60 -10.62 3.32 -0.08
CA LEU A 60 -10.17 2.55 1.08
C LEU A 60 -9.20 3.37 1.95
N SER A 61 -8.26 4.08 1.34
CA SER A 61 -7.32 4.95 2.07
C SER A 61 -8.04 6.03 2.89
N LYS A 62 -9.10 6.65 2.34
CA LYS A 62 -9.92 7.62 3.09
C LYS A 62 -10.58 6.99 4.31
N HIS A 63 -11.13 5.78 4.17
CA HIS A 63 -11.77 5.07 5.28
C HIS A 63 -10.78 4.63 6.35
N ILE A 64 -9.59 4.15 5.96
CA ILE A 64 -8.52 3.79 6.91
C ILE A 64 -8.07 5.02 7.70
N ASN A 65 -7.83 6.15 7.04
CA ASN A 65 -7.40 7.37 7.73
C ASN A 65 -8.46 7.86 8.73
N ARG A 66 -9.74 7.88 8.33
CA ARG A 66 -10.84 8.23 9.25
C ARG A 66 -10.94 7.28 10.43
N ALA A 67 -10.76 5.98 10.21
CA ALA A 67 -10.77 5.00 11.29
C ALA A 67 -9.58 5.19 12.25
N ALA A 68 -8.40 5.51 11.72
CA ALA A 68 -7.21 5.77 12.52
C ALA A 68 -7.36 7.05 13.38
N GLU A 69 -7.91 8.13 12.80
CA GLU A 69 -8.24 9.35 13.53
C GLU A 69 -9.26 9.09 14.65
N ALA A 70 -10.33 8.34 14.35
CA ALA A 70 -11.33 7.98 15.35
C ALA A 70 -10.76 7.10 16.47
N ALA A 71 -9.80 6.22 16.16
CA ALA A 71 -9.13 5.39 17.16
C ALA A 71 -8.11 6.18 18.02
N GLY A 72 -7.49 7.22 17.45
CA GLY A 72 -6.49 8.05 18.13
C GLY A 72 -7.04 9.29 18.87
N GLY A 73 -8.25 9.75 18.53
CA GLY A 73 -8.87 10.97 19.04
C GLY A 73 -9.63 10.86 20.36
N GLY A 74 -9.42 9.77 21.13
CA GLY A 74 -10.07 9.53 22.42
C GLY A 74 -9.19 9.87 23.64
N GLN A 75 -8.41 10.96 23.58
CA GLN A 75 -7.74 11.54 24.75
C GLN A 75 -8.53 12.71 25.32
#